data_AF-A0A7K0DRC1-F1
#
_entry.id   AF-A0A7K0DRC1-F1
#
_cell.length_a   1.000
_cell.length_b   1.000
_cell.length_c   1.000
_cell.angle_alpha   90.00
_cell.angle_beta   90.00
_cell.angle_gamma   90.00
#
_symmetry.space_group_name_H-M   'P 1'
#
loop_
_entity.id
_entity.type
_entity.pdbx_description
1 polymer ?
#
loop_
_entity_poly.entity_id
_entity_poly.type
_entity_poly.pdbx_seq_one_letter_code
_entity_poly.pdbx_strand_id
1 'polypeptide(L)'
;MTTADAIVLAGGRATRMGGVDKPGIVVGGRSMLEAAVAATAACPRTVVVGPHRPDLPAEIRQVQEVPAGAGPVAAIAAGLAALGPGSAADPVVTLAADMPFLTGTAVGELIDHLDRSGADAVFAADETGRPQYLVGVWRRNVLVDAVAALPSLVNQPMKALVPARTALLPLSGVADCDTADDVRRARARTAPLSLDEARNMLRRKLSRLPVRKAAVRSARGAALARPLTAADALPRFDVSAMDGYAVSGDGPWQVRHDIGFAGGERPAGLLAGEAVRIATGAHVPDGATAVVRDEFVRVQATTLKRLPDTPIRDDRRRRGEDWETGDVVAPAGTVVSAALISVAASAEVGTALVRGPVRARIVMTGDEIRSDGPLHPGQTRDSIGPVLPELLARCGITVVDRVHLRDTATGFDEVLTAGGDCDLLVVVGATGGGAADQLRDALDRAGARTLVHRLRLRPGGSSVVAELASGTALLGLPGNPFAAVATLLTLAPAVVAGLTEAAESRPIVGPLRNAATVADSATRITTARAVPEGGWIADAGVRTNHLAGLLDRDGLVIVPPGAADGDPVEFLPLPS
;
A
#
# COMPACT_ATOMS: atom_id res chain seq x y z
N MET A 1 -20.08 -25.92 -9.44
CA MET A 1 -19.61 -25.22 -10.64
C MET A 1 -19.76 -26.15 -11.81
N THR A 2 -20.35 -25.67 -12.89
CA THR A 2 -20.41 -26.41 -14.15
C THR A 2 -19.00 -26.47 -14.72
N THR A 3 -18.51 -27.67 -14.98
CA THR A 3 -17.18 -27.90 -15.55
C THR A 3 -17.22 -27.63 -17.05
N ALA A 4 -16.29 -26.81 -17.53
CA ALA A 4 -16.17 -26.44 -18.94
C ALA A 4 -14.80 -26.82 -19.51
N ASP A 5 -14.74 -27.33 -20.73
CA ASP A 5 -13.47 -27.48 -21.47
C ASP A 5 -13.12 -26.17 -22.20
N ALA A 6 -11.86 -25.96 -22.56
CA ALA A 6 -11.42 -24.75 -23.24
C ALA A 6 -10.71 -25.01 -24.57
N ILE A 7 -10.95 -24.08 -25.52
CA ILE A 7 -10.25 -23.96 -26.79
C ILE A 7 -9.64 -22.55 -26.84
N VAL A 8 -8.32 -22.47 -26.90
CA VAL A 8 -7.56 -21.22 -27.02
C VAL A 8 -7.04 -21.10 -28.44
N LEU A 9 -7.46 -20.05 -29.15
CA LEU A 9 -7.07 -19.78 -30.53
C LEU A 9 -5.78 -18.95 -30.55
N ALA A 10 -4.68 -19.60 -30.88
CA ALA A 10 -3.35 -19.02 -31.01
C ALA A 10 -2.91 -18.84 -32.48
N GLY A 11 -3.87 -18.95 -33.41
CA GLY A 11 -3.66 -18.76 -34.84
C GLY A 11 -4.03 -17.34 -35.31
N GLY A 12 -3.21 -16.77 -36.18
CA GLY A 12 -3.50 -15.47 -36.82
C GLY A 12 -2.33 -14.99 -37.68
N ARG A 13 -2.61 -14.48 -38.89
CA ARG A 13 -1.55 -14.02 -39.82
C ARG A 13 -0.92 -12.68 -39.44
N ALA A 14 -1.39 -12.03 -38.36
CA ALA A 14 -0.91 -10.74 -37.84
C ALA A 14 -0.57 -9.72 -38.94
N THR A 15 -1.40 -9.65 -39.98
CA THR A 15 -1.12 -8.89 -41.20
C THR A 15 -1.02 -7.38 -40.92
N ARG A 16 -1.72 -6.89 -39.89
CA ARG A 16 -1.66 -5.50 -39.40
C ARG A 16 -0.44 -5.18 -38.55
N MET A 17 0.34 -6.20 -38.15
CA MET A 17 1.54 -6.06 -37.33
C MET A 17 2.79 -6.57 -38.07
N GLY A 18 2.76 -6.59 -39.41
CA GLY A 18 3.90 -6.99 -40.23
C GLY A 18 4.24 -8.49 -40.14
N GLY A 19 3.29 -9.34 -39.77
CA GLY A 19 3.50 -10.80 -39.65
C GLY A 19 4.15 -11.24 -38.34
N VAL A 20 4.22 -10.37 -37.33
CA VAL A 20 4.74 -10.68 -35.99
C VAL A 20 3.79 -11.66 -35.28
N ASP A 21 4.37 -12.66 -34.62
CA ASP A 21 3.64 -13.59 -33.77
C ASP A 21 2.95 -12.90 -32.58
N LYS A 22 1.68 -12.55 -32.76
CA LYS A 22 0.87 -11.78 -31.81
C LYS A 22 0.72 -12.52 -30.46
N PRO A 23 0.29 -13.80 -30.38
CA PRO A 23 0.20 -14.53 -29.11
C PRO A 23 1.52 -14.59 -28.31
N GLY A 24 2.67 -14.57 -28.98
CA GLY A 24 3.99 -14.59 -28.35
C GLY A 24 4.46 -13.24 -27.76
N ILE A 25 3.73 -12.14 -27.98
CA ILE A 25 4.13 -10.83 -27.47
C ILE A 25 3.98 -10.78 -25.95
N VAL A 26 5.05 -10.37 -25.25
CA VAL A 26 5.05 -10.22 -23.79
C VAL A 26 4.44 -8.87 -23.36
N VAL A 27 3.48 -8.96 -22.43
CA VAL A 27 2.83 -7.84 -21.73
C VAL A 27 2.81 -8.17 -20.24
N GLY A 28 3.24 -7.24 -19.37
CA GLY A 28 3.28 -7.48 -17.92
C GLY A 28 4.21 -8.59 -17.45
N GLY A 29 5.09 -9.12 -18.32
CA GLY A 29 6.04 -10.19 -18.01
C GLY A 29 5.62 -11.58 -18.46
N ARG A 30 4.41 -11.75 -19.04
CA ARG A 30 3.90 -12.99 -19.63
C ARG A 30 3.50 -12.78 -21.09
N SER A 31 3.57 -13.81 -21.92
CA SER A 31 3.04 -13.76 -23.29
C SER A 31 1.51 -13.68 -23.27
N MET A 32 0.89 -13.16 -24.33
CA MET A 32 -0.57 -13.12 -24.42
C MET A 32 -1.17 -14.53 -24.48
N LEU A 33 -0.44 -15.50 -25.05
CA LEU A 33 -0.81 -16.90 -25.02
C LEU A 33 -0.79 -17.48 -23.60
N GLU A 34 0.28 -17.23 -22.83
CA GLU A 34 0.37 -17.65 -21.43
C GLU A 34 -0.80 -17.08 -20.62
N ALA A 35 -1.15 -15.81 -20.83
CA ALA A 35 -2.30 -15.18 -20.17
C ALA A 35 -3.62 -15.88 -20.52
N ALA A 36 -3.86 -16.20 -21.81
CA ALA A 36 -5.07 -16.88 -22.24
C ALA A 36 -5.16 -18.33 -21.73
N VAL A 37 -4.04 -19.06 -21.71
CA VAL A 37 -3.98 -20.41 -21.14
C VAL A 37 -4.24 -20.36 -19.62
N ALA A 38 -3.62 -19.43 -18.90
CA ALA A 38 -3.85 -19.23 -17.47
C ALA A 38 -5.32 -18.89 -17.14
N ALA A 39 -6.00 -18.11 -17.98
CA ALA A 39 -7.43 -17.82 -17.84
C ALA A 39 -8.31 -19.10 -17.92
N THR A 40 -7.80 -20.19 -18.49
CA THR A 40 -8.50 -21.48 -18.60
C THR A 40 -8.05 -22.52 -17.59
N ALA A 41 -7.22 -22.16 -16.59
CA ALA A 41 -6.64 -23.12 -15.65
C ALA A 41 -7.67 -23.94 -14.85
N ALA A 42 -8.89 -23.42 -14.67
CA ALA A 42 -10.00 -24.15 -14.03
C ALA A 42 -10.70 -25.16 -14.97
N CYS A 43 -10.41 -25.13 -16.26
CA CYS A 43 -10.95 -26.07 -17.25
C CYS A 43 -10.15 -27.39 -17.16
N PRO A 44 -10.81 -28.56 -17.09
CA PRO A 44 -10.12 -29.84 -16.95
C PRO A 44 -9.34 -30.22 -18.21
N ARG A 45 -9.71 -29.64 -19.37
CA ARG A 45 -8.98 -29.77 -20.63
C ARG A 45 -8.90 -28.42 -21.32
N THR A 46 -7.69 -28.06 -21.72
CA THR A 46 -7.43 -26.90 -22.58
C THR A 46 -6.72 -27.37 -23.84
N VAL A 47 -7.27 -27.00 -25.00
CA VAL A 47 -6.64 -27.22 -26.31
C VAL A 47 -6.20 -25.87 -26.87
N VAL A 48 -4.93 -25.75 -27.24
CA VAL A 48 -4.41 -24.60 -27.98
C VAL A 48 -4.42 -24.93 -29.48
N VAL A 49 -5.04 -24.07 -30.28
CA VAL A 49 -5.15 -24.24 -31.73
C VAL A 49 -4.32 -23.19 -32.46
N GLY A 50 -3.30 -23.63 -33.19
CA GLY A 50 -2.40 -22.76 -33.93
C GLY A 50 -1.02 -23.40 -34.17
N PRO A 51 0.00 -22.60 -34.55
CA PRO A 51 1.37 -23.10 -34.65
C PRO A 51 1.86 -23.70 -33.32
N HIS A 52 2.63 -24.78 -33.39
CA HIS A 52 3.16 -25.47 -32.21
C HIS A 52 4.07 -24.56 -31.36
N ARG A 53 3.95 -24.69 -30.04
CA ARG A 53 4.60 -23.89 -29.01
C ARG A 53 5.39 -24.79 -28.05
N PRO A 54 6.73 -24.75 -28.07
CA PRO A 54 7.54 -25.61 -27.21
C PRO A 54 7.55 -25.16 -25.74
N ASP A 55 7.14 -23.93 -25.48
CA ASP A 55 7.09 -23.27 -24.17
C ASP A 55 5.81 -23.58 -23.37
N LEU A 56 4.79 -24.18 -23.99
CA LEU A 56 3.58 -24.58 -23.28
C LEU A 56 3.78 -25.86 -22.46
N PRO A 57 3.09 -25.99 -21.30
CA PRO A 57 3.10 -27.21 -20.51
C PRO A 57 2.67 -28.44 -21.33
N ALA A 58 3.27 -29.60 -21.04
CA ALA A 58 3.07 -30.83 -21.82
C ALA A 58 1.62 -31.36 -21.76
N GLU A 59 0.89 -31.01 -20.70
CA GLU A 59 -0.53 -31.29 -20.49
C GLU A 59 -1.45 -30.49 -21.42
N ILE A 60 -0.98 -29.37 -21.98
CA ILE A 60 -1.77 -28.56 -22.90
C ILE A 60 -1.72 -29.20 -24.29
N ARG A 61 -2.85 -29.75 -24.73
CA ARG A 61 -2.95 -30.36 -26.05
C ARG A 61 -2.89 -29.27 -27.13
N GLN A 62 -2.00 -29.44 -28.08
CA GLN A 62 -1.84 -28.50 -29.19
C GLN A 62 -2.28 -29.15 -30.51
N VAL A 63 -3.07 -28.44 -31.29
CA VAL A 63 -3.48 -28.85 -32.64
C VAL A 63 -3.41 -27.64 -33.58
N GLN A 64 -3.52 -27.88 -34.89
CA GLN A 64 -3.58 -26.82 -35.87
C GLN A 64 -4.72 -27.10 -36.85
N GLU A 65 -5.44 -26.06 -37.23
CA GLU A 65 -6.47 -26.14 -38.25
C GLU A 65 -5.88 -26.47 -39.64
N VAL A 66 -6.66 -27.16 -40.46
CA VAL A 66 -6.27 -27.55 -41.81
C VAL A 66 -7.26 -26.96 -42.82
N PRO A 67 -6.79 -26.16 -43.81
CA PRO A 67 -5.40 -25.69 -43.97
C PRO A 67 -5.01 -24.68 -42.88
N ALA A 68 -3.71 -24.57 -42.58
CA ALA A 68 -3.21 -23.61 -41.60
C ALA A 68 -3.60 -22.17 -41.98
N GLY A 69 -4.10 -21.41 -41.02
CA GLY A 69 -4.61 -20.05 -41.23
C GLY A 69 -6.01 -20.00 -41.86
N ALA A 70 -6.79 -21.09 -41.81
CA ALA A 70 -8.17 -21.13 -42.30
C ALA A 70 -9.18 -20.30 -41.49
N GLY A 71 -8.76 -19.63 -40.42
CA GLY A 71 -9.59 -18.71 -39.64
C GLY A 71 -10.19 -19.34 -38.38
N PRO A 72 -10.91 -18.52 -37.58
CA PRO A 72 -11.29 -18.88 -36.20
C PRO A 72 -12.28 -20.05 -36.12
N VAL A 73 -13.22 -20.16 -37.06
CA VAL A 73 -14.20 -21.26 -37.08
C VAL A 73 -13.54 -22.61 -37.39
N ALA A 74 -12.61 -22.66 -38.35
CA ALA A 74 -11.82 -23.85 -38.63
C ALA A 74 -10.95 -24.25 -37.42
N ALA A 75 -10.39 -23.26 -36.71
CA ALA A 75 -9.63 -23.49 -35.50
C ALA A 75 -10.50 -24.05 -34.35
N ILE A 76 -11.72 -23.52 -34.15
CA ILE A 76 -12.67 -24.09 -33.18
C ILE A 76 -13.03 -25.54 -33.54
N ALA A 77 -13.27 -25.84 -34.81
CA ALA A 77 -13.57 -27.21 -35.24
C ALA A 77 -12.42 -28.18 -34.94
N ALA A 78 -11.16 -27.77 -35.20
CA ALA A 78 -9.98 -28.55 -34.85
C ALA A 78 -9.85 -28.73 -33.32
N GLY A 79 -10.13 -27.68 -32.54
CA GLY A 79 -10.16 -27.73 -31.08
C GLY A 79 -11.22 -28.70 -30.54
N LEU A 80 -12.45 -28.66 -31.07
CA LEU A 80 -13.54 -29.57 -30.70
C LEU A 80 -13.18 -31.03 -30.98
N ALA A 81 -12.60 -31.31 -32.16
CA ALA A 81 -12.12 -32.65 -32.50
C ALA A 81 -11.04 -33.15 -31.52
N ALA A 82 -10.16 -32.25 -31.07
CA ALA A 82 -9.13 -32.55 -30.10
C ALA A 82 -9.63 -32.70 -28.65
N LEU A 83 -10.72 -32.04 -28.27
CA LEU A 83 -11.37 -32.27 -26.95
C LEU A 83 -12.02 -33.65 -26.86
N GLY A 84 -12.49 -34.17 -28.00
CA GLY A 84 -13.10 -35.49 -28.15
C GLY A 84 -14.56 -35.55 -27.67
N PRO A 85 -15.35 -36.54 -28.14
CA PRO A 85 -16.78 -36.66 -27.84
C PRO A 85 -17.09 -37.18 -26.43
N GLY A 86 -16.10 -37.71 -25.70
CA GLY A 86 -16.26 -38.33 -24.38
C GLY A 86 -15.96 -37.40 -23.19
N SER A 87 -15.97 -36.08 -23.36
CA SER A 87 -15.80 -35.16 -22.23
C SER A 87 -17.09 -35.02 -21.44
N ALA A 88 -17.02 -35.16 -20.11
CA ALA A 88 -18.15 -34.93 -19.21
C ALA A 88 -18.41 -33.42 -18.95
N ALA A 89 -17.56 -32.53 -19.46
CA ALA A 89 -17.71 -31.08 -19.36
C ALA A 89 -18.61 -30.53 -20.48
N ASP A 90 -19.72 -29.91 -20.10
CA ASP A 90 -20.69 -29.25 -20.97
C ASP A 90 -21.05 -27.89 -20.36
N PRO A 91 -20.14 -26.92 -20.49
CA PRO A 91 -19.95 -26.19 -21.75
C PRO A 91 -18.50 -26.16 -22.32
N VAL A 92 -18.28 -25.44 -23.42
CA VAL A 92 -16.96 -25.18 -24.05
C VAL A 92 -16.65 -23.68 -24.05
N VAL A 93 -15.50 -23.31 -23.48
CA VAL A 93 -14.93 -21.96 -23.53
C VAL A 93 -14.13 -21.79 -24.82
N THR A 94 -14.31 -20.69 -25.53
CA THR A 94 -13.49 -20.30 -26.69
C THR A 94 -12.85 -18.94 -26.43
N LEU A 95 -11.51 -18.87 -26.47
CA LEU A 95 -10.72 -17.66 -26.21
C LEU A 95 -9.76 -17.34 -27.36
N ALA A 96 -9.58 -16.07 -27.71
CA ALA A 96 -8.42 -15.64 -28.50
C ALA A 96 -7.19 -15.41 -27.61
N ALA A 97 -6.01 -15.74 -28.11
CA ALA A 97 -4.74 -15.62 -27.39
C ALA A 97 -4.11 -14.21 -27.44
N ASP A 98 -4.89 -13.16 -27.73
CA ASP A 98 -4.43 -11.79 -27.94
C ASP A 98 -4.99 -10.77 -26.94
N MET A 99 -5.50 -11.28 -25.82
CA MET A 99 -6.08 -10.51 -24.74
C MET A 99 -5.21 -10.63 -23.48
N PRO A 100 -4.24 -9.71 -23.27
CA PRO A 100 -3.22 -9.85 -22.22
C PRO A 100 -3.77 -9.72 -20.79
N PHE A 101 -5.02 -9.27 -20.64
CA PHE A 101 -5.66 -8.96 -19.37
C PHE A 101 -6.88 -9.84 -19.07
N LEU A 102 -7.16 -10.84 -19.91
CA LEU A 102 -8.23 -11.79 -19.65
C LEU A 102 -7.86 -12.67 -18.44
N THR A 103 -8.80 -12.86 -17.52
CA THR A 103 -8.57 -13.59 -16.26
C THR A 103 -9.46 -14.81 -16.15
N GLY A 104 -9.08 -15.77 -15.29
CA GLY A 104 -9.91 -16.94 -15.00
C GLY A 104 -11.24 -16.57 -14.31
N THR A 105 -11.27 -15.48 -13.55
CA THR A 105 -12.51 -14.93 -12.97
C THR A 105 -13.50 -14.54 -14.06
N ALA A 106 -13.05 -13.84 -15.10
CA ALA A 106 -13.89 -13.45 -16.22
C ALA A 106 -14.45 -14.68 -16.97
N VAL A 107 -13.64 -15.73 -17.12
CA VAL A 107 -14.11 -17.01 -17.71
C VAL A 107 -15.14 -17.68 -16.80
N GLY A 108 -14.91 -17.72 -15.48
CA GLY A 108 -15.86 -18.23 -14.50
C GLY A 108 -17.20 -17.49 -14.53
N GLU A 109 -17.18 -16.16 -14.62
CA GLU A 109 -18.38 -15.33 -14.72
C GLU A 109 -19.21 -15.65 -15.99
N LEU A 110 -18.55 -15.92 -17.12
CA LEU A 110 -19.24 -16.33 -18.34
C LEU A 110 -19.92 -17.70 -18.18
N ILE A 111 -19.23 -18.66 -17.55
CA ILE A 111 -19.78 -20.00 -17.26
C ILE A 111 -21.00 -19.87 -16.35
N ASP A 112 -20.87 -19.14 -15.24
CA ASP A 112 -21.96 -18.91 -14.29
C ASP A 112 -23.14 -18.15 -14.90
N HIS A 113 -22.87 -17.27 -15.88
CA HIS A 113 -23.92 -16.57 -16.61
C HIS A 113 -24.62 -17.48 -17.63
N LEU A 114 -23.91 -18.40 -18.28
CA LEU A 114 -24.51 -19.37 -19.20
C LEU A 114 -25.54 -20.24 -18.47
N ASP A 115 -25.23 -20.68 -17.25
CA ASP A 115 -26.14 -21.50 -16.46
C ASP A 115 -27.36 -20.73 -15.95
N ARG A 116 -27.18 -19.47 -15.55
CA ARG A 116 -28.29 -18.64 -15.03
C ARG A 116 -29.21 -18.09 -16.12
N SER A 117 -28.68 -17.83 -17.31
CA SER A 117 -29.43 -17.18 -18.41
C SER A 117 -30.26 -18.15 -19.24
N GLY A 118 -29.92 -19.45 -19.25
CA GLY A 118 -30.49 -20.42 -20.18
C GLY A 118 -30.13 -20.17 -21.64
N ALA A 119 -29.12 -19.34 -21.90
CA ALA A 119 -28.60 -19.09 -23.23
C ALA A 119 -27.87 -20.32 -23.79
N ASP A 120 -27.74 -20.37 -25.12
CA ASP A 120 -26.94 -21.37 -25.83
C ASP A 120 -25.46 -20.98 -25.88
N ALA A 121 -25.19 -19.67 -25.87
CA ALA A 121 -23.87 -19.09 -25.78
C ALA A 121 -23.88 -17.77 -25.00
N VAL A 122 -22.81 -17.49 -24.27
CA VAL A 122 -22.55 -16.20 -23.63
C VAL A 122 -21.23 -15.66 -24.16
N PHE A 123 -21.21 -14.41 -24.60
CA PHE A 123 -19.97 -13.72 -25.01
C PHE A 123 -19.66 -12.58 -24.07
N ALA A 124 -18.36 -12.30 -23.91
CA ALA A 124 -17.94 -11.06 -23.30
C ALA A 124 -18.38 -9.87 -24.17
N ALA A 125 -18.74 -8.77 -23.52
CA ALA A 125 -18.85 -7.47 -24.14
C ALA A 125 -17.80 -6.54 -23.52
N ASP A 126 -17.14 -5.73 -24.35
CA ASP A 126 -16.20 -4.72 -23.86
C ASP A 126 -16.91 -3.55 -23.17
N GLU A 127 -16.14 -2.59 -22.64
CA GLU A 127 -16.65 -1.42 -21.93
C GLU A 127 -17.58 -0.52 -22.77
N THR A 128 -17.58 -0.69 -24.10
CA THR A 128 -18.49 0.01 -25.03
C THR A 128 -19.77 -0.78 -25.33
N GLY A 129 -19.91 -1.98 -24.76
CA GLY A 129 -21.00 -2.91 -25.02
C GLY A 129 -20.84 -3.72 -26.30
N ARG A 130 -19.66 -3.67 -26.94
CA ARG A 130 -19.41 -4.40 -28.19
C ARG A 130 -19.10 -5.87 -27.89
N PRO A 131 -19.76 -6.83 -28.59
CA PRO A 131 -19.50 -8.25 -28.41
C PRO A 131 -18.09 -8.67 -28.84
N GLN A 132 -17.43 -9.44 -27.99
CA GLN A 132 -16.17 -10.12 -28.26
C GLN A 132 -16.45 -11.61 -28.51
N TYR A 133 -16.82 -11.96 -29.75
CA TYR A 133 -17.23 -13.33 -30.10
C TYR A 133 -16.13 -14.40 -29.96
N LEU A 134 -14.88 -13.97 -29.80
CA LEU A 134 -13.74 -14.83 -29.51
C LEU A 134 -13.45 -14.98 -28.01
N VAL A 135 -14.35 -14.48 -27.15
CA VAL A 135 -14.37 -14.71 -25.71
C VAL A 135 -15.78 -15.13 -25.36
N GLY A 136 -16.02 -16.44 -25.36
CA GLY A 136 -17.36 -16.96 -25.14
C GLY A 136 -17.39 -18.34 -24.54
N VAL A 137 -18.53 -18.67 -23.93
CA VAL A 137 -18.83 -19.97 -23.36
C VAL A 137 -20.09 -20.50 -24.02
N TRP A 138 -20.01 -21.71 -24.54
CA TRP A 138 -21.01 -22.31 -25.41
C TRP A 138 -21.51 -23.63 -24.84
N ARG A 139 -22.81 -23.91 -24.95
CA ARG A 139 -23.31 -25.29 -24.81
C ARG A 139 -22.64 -26.15 -25.89
N ARG A 140 -22.04 -27.28 -25.49
CA ARG A 140 -21.15 -28.04 -26.37
C ARG A 140 -21.90 -28.51 -27.62
N ASN A 141 -23.08 -29.09 -27.43
CA ASN A 141 -23.92 -29.59 -28.51
C ASN A 141 -24.25 -28.48 -29.52
N VAL A 142 -24.63 -27.29 -29.05
CA VAL A 142 -24.97 -26.17 -29.93
C VAL A 142 -23.77 -25.75 -30.77
N LEU A 143 -22.58 -25.66 -30.17
CA LEU A 143 -21.37 -25.31 -30.91
C LEU A 143 -20.99 -26.38 -31.94
N VAL A 144 -21.10 -27.66 -31.58
CA VAL A 144 -20.85 -28.79 -32.50
C VAL A 144 -21.82 -28.77 -33.67
N ASP A 145 -23.12 -28.61 -33.40
CA ASP A 145 -24.16 -28.57 -34.43
C ASP A 145 -23.99 -27.35 -35.35
N ALA A 146 -23.66 -26.18 -34.79
CA ALA A 146 -23.39 -24.97 -35.56
C ALA A 146 -22.20 -25.14 -36.51
N VAL A 147 -21.11 -25.78 -36.04
CA VAL A 147 -19.94 -26.08 -36.89
C VAL A 147 -20.30 -27.09 -37.98
N ALA A 148 -21.06 -28.14 -37.66
CA ALA A 148 -21.47 -29.17 -38.62
C ALA A 148 -22.45 -28.67 -39.69
N ALA A 149 -23.26 -27.65 -39.38
CA ALA A 149 -24.21 -27.06 -40.31
C ALA A 149 -23.57 -26.18 -41.40
N LEU A 150 -22.30 -25.79 -41.23
CA LEU A 150 -21.61 -24.95 -42.20
C LEU A 150 -21.15 -25.76 -43.43
N PRO A 151 -21.39 -25.28 -44.65
CA PRO A 151 -20.96 -25.97 -45.88
C PRO A 151 -19.44 -25.96 -46.07
N SER A 152 -18.74 -25.02 -45.42
CA SER A 152 -17.29 -24.92 -45.37
C SER A 152 -16.87 -24.16 -44.13
N LEU A 153 -15.77 -24.58 -43.51
CA LEU A 153 -15.20 -23.96 -42.31
C LEU A 153 -14.13 -22.91 -42.64
N VAL A 154 -13.64 -22.90 -43.89
CA VAL A 154 -12.52 -22.05 -44.31
C VAL A 154 -12.96 -20.59 -44.44
N ASN A 155 -12.21 -19.69 -43.79
CA ASN A 155 -12.44 -18.25 -43.74
C ASN A 155 -13.81 -17.83 -43.20
N GLN A 156 -14.46 -18.68 -42.40
CA GLN A 156 -15.73 -18.33 -41.77
C GLN A 156 -15.51 -17.41 -40.56
N PRO A 157 -16.30 -16.32 -40.42
CA PRO A 157 -16.26 -15.46 -39.25
C PRO A 157 -16.99 -16.10 -38.07
N MET A 158 -16.64 -15.72 -36.84
CA MET A 158 -17.33 -16.21 -35.64
C MET A 158 -18.84 -15.98 -35.64
N LYS A 159 -19.31 -14.89 -36.27
CA LYS A 159 -20.74 -14.58 -36.40
C LYS A 159 -21.54 -15.67 -37.11
N ALA A 160 -20.90 -16.52 -37.92
CA ALA A 160 -21.58 -17.64 -38.59
C ALA A 160 -22.01 -18.76 -37.62
N LEU A 161 -21.40 -18.83 -36.43
CA LEU A 161 -21.72 -19.83 -35.41
C LEU A 161 -22.69 -19.32 -34.33
N VAL A 162 -22.90 -18.01 -34.23
CA VAL A 162 -23.62 -17.39 -33.10
C VAL A 162 -25.08 -17.87 -33.07
N PRO A 163 -25.54 -18.53 -31.99
CA PRO A 163 -26.89 -19.08 -31.92
C PRO A 163 -27.91 -17.97 -31.64
N ALA A 164 -29.19 -18.27 -31.91
CA ALA A 164 -30.28 -17.32 -31.67
C ALA A 164 -30.41 -16.92 -30.19
N ARG A 165 -30.19 -17.85 -29.25
CA ARG A 165 -30.23 -17.58 -27.81
C ARG A 165 -28.83 -17.25 -27.29
N THR A 166 -28.39 -16.03 -27.57
CA THR A 166 -27.10 -15.51 -27.12
C THR A 166 -27.28 -14.46 -26.03
N ALA A 167 -26.47 -14.51 -24.98
CA ALA A 167 -26.34 -13.43 -23.99
C ALA A 167 -24.98 -12.73 -24.11
N LEU A 168 -24.94 -11.46 -23.70
CA LEU A 168 -23.72 -10.66 -23.63
C LEU A 168 -23.47 -10.27 -22.18
N LEU A 169 -22.25 -10.49 -21.70
CA LEU A 169 -21.83 -10.13 -20.35
C LEU A 169 -20.74 -9.05 -20.43
N PRO A 170 -21.01 -7.82 -19.96
CA PRO A 170 -19.98 -6.79 -19.85
C PRO A 170 -18.86 -7.25 -18.92
N LEU A 171 -17.63 -7.31 -19.43
CA LEU A 171 -16.46 -7.78 -18.68
C LEU A 171 -15.27 -6.85 -18.89
N SER A 172 -14.44 -6.73 -17.87
CA SER A 172 -13.16 -6.00 -17.95
C SER A 172 -12.04 -6.91 -18.46
N GLY A 173 -10.98 -6.32 -19.05
CA GLY A 173 -9.81 -7.09 -19.48
C GLY A 173 -9.97 -7.88 -20.79
N VAL A 174 -11.13 -7.78 -21.45
CA VAL A 174 -11.47 -8.48 -22.70
C VAL A 174 -11.07 -7.72 -23.98
N ALA A 175 -10.25 -6.68 -23.83
CA ALA A 175 -9.74 -5.90 -24.96
C ALA A 175 -8.59 -6.67 -25.65
N ASP A 176 -8.72 -6.88 -26.95
CA ASP A 176 -7.71 -7.48 -27.80
C ASP A 176 -6.62 -6.47 -28.19
N CYS A 177 -5.40 -6.99 -28.39
CA CYS A 177 -4.26 -6.18 -28.79
C CYS A 177 -3.97 -6.26 -30.29
N ASP A 178 -4.86 -5.75 -31.13
CA ASP A 178 -4.84 -5.90 -32.61
C ASP A 178 -3.74 -5.14 -33.36
N THR A 179 -3.20 -4.09 -32.75
CA THR A 179 -2.20 -3.20 -33.35
C THR A 179 -0.98 -3.03 -32.45
N ALA A 180 0.12 -2.53 -33.02
CA ALA A 180 1.30 -2.14 -32.25
C ALA A 180 0.97 -1.08 -31.19
N ASP A 181 -0.04 -0.24 -31.44
CA ASP A 181 -0.49 0.81 -30.52
C ASP A 181 -1.23 0.20 -29.33
N ASP A 182 -2.05 -0.83 -29.57
CA ASP A 182 -2.75 -1.56 -28.51
C ASP A 182 -1.75 -2.27 -27.60
N VAL A 183 -0.73 -2.93 -28.17
CA VAL A 183 0.37 -3.52 -27.42
C VAL A 183 1.14 -2.47 -26.61
N ARG A 184 1.40 -1.28 -27.16
CA ARG A 184 2.05 -0.19 -26.41
C ARG A 184 1.19 0.26 -25.24
N ARG A 185 -0.13 0.43 -25.43
CA ARG A 185 -1.07 0.79 -24.34
C ARG A 185 -1.13 -0.31 -23.27
N ALA A 186 -1.18 -1.57 -23.68
CA ALA A 186 -1.19 -2.72 -22.77
C ALA A 186 0.11 -2.79 -21.95
N ARG A 187 1.27 -2.63 -22.60
CA ARG A 187 2.57 -2.58 -21.90
C ARG A 187 2.66 -1.40 -20.93
N ALA A 188 2.18 -0.23 -21.34
CA ALA A 188 2.15 0.96 -20.48
C ALA A 188 1.29 0.74 -19.23
N ARG A 189 0.14 0.07 -19.34
CA ARG A 189 -0.73 -0.30 -18.21
C ARG A 189 -0.02 -1.18 -17.18
N THR A 190 0.93 -2.00 -17.63
CA THR A 190 1.74 -2.90 -16.77
C THR A 190 3.14 -2.37 -16.47
N ALA A 191 3.45 -1.15 -16.92
CA ALA A 191 4.78 -0.59 -16.73
C ALA A 191 5.07 -0.46 -15.23
N PRO A 192 6.27 -0.85 -14.77
CA PRO A 192 6.60 -0.68 -13.36
C PRO A 192 6.57 0.82 -13.00
N LEU A 193 5.95 1.15 -11.87
CA LEU A 193 5.86 2.53 -11.39
C LEU A 193 7.18 2.96 -10.76
N SER A 194 7.54 4.24 -10.87
CA SER A 194 8.54 4.81 -9.98
C SER A 194 8.05 4.76 -8.53
N LEU A 195 8.98 4.88 -7.57
CA LEU A 195 8.63 4.87 -6.15
C LEU A 195 7.67 6.00 -5.78
N ASP A 196 7.88 7.21 -6.32
CA ASP A 196 7.04 8.37 -6.04
C ASP A 196 5.65 8.24 -6.66
N GLU A 197 5.54 7.73 -7.89
CA GLU A 197 4.25 7.42 -8.51
C GLU A 197 3.48 6.40 -7.68
N ALA A 198 4.15 5.35 -7.20
CA ALA A 198 3.53 4.35 -6.33
C ALA A 198 3.07 4.98 -5.02
N ARG A 199 3.93 5.71 -4.29
CA ARG A 199 3.56 6.39 -3.03
C ARG A 199 2.36 7.33 -3.22
N ASN A 200 2.33 8.10 -4.31
CA ASN A 200 1.22 8.99 -4.64
C ASN A 200 -0.06 8.24 -5.00
N MET A 201 0.05 7.12 -5.72
CA MET A 201 -1.08 6.22 -6.03
C MET A 201 -1.72 5.72 -4.73
N LEU A 202 -0.91 5.19 -3.81
CA LEU A 202 -1.38 4.61 -2.56
C LEU A 202 -2.11 5.63 -1.69
N ARG A 203 -1.53 6.83 -1.51
CA ARG A 203 -2.14 7.91 -0.73
C ARG A 203 -3.50 8.35 -1.26
N ARG A 204 -3.69 8.33 -2.58
CA ARG A 204 -4.88 8.89 -3.24
C ARG A 204 -5.96 7.85 -3.51
N LYS A 205 -5.57 6.59 -3.75
CA LYS A 205 -6.46 5.59 -4.31
C LYS A 205 -6.91 4.53 -3.31
N LEU A 206 -6.17 4.28 -2.22
CA LEU A 206 -6.63 3.34 -1.18
C LEU A 206 -7.92 3.85 -0.52
N SER A 207 -8.83 2.95 -0.22
CA SER A 207 -10.01 3.28 0.58
C SER A 207 -9.62 3.61 2.02
N ARG A 208 -10.24 4.66 2.57
CA ARG A 208 -9.93 5.15 3.92
C ARG A 208 -10.61 4.29 4.96
N LEU A 209 -9.92 4.00 6.06
CA LEU A 209 -10.50 3.33 7.22
C LEU A 209 -11.64 4.15 7.81
N PRO A 210 -12.70 3.53 8.34
CA PRO A 210 -13.82 4.24 8.93
C PRO A 210 -13.38 5.13 10.10
N VAL A 211 -14.06 6.27 10.27
CA VAL A 211 -13.84 7.16 11.42
C VAL A 211 -14.42 6.50 12.67
N ARG A 212 -13.65 6.51 13.75
CA ARG A 212 -14.11 6.05 15.08
C ARG A 212 -13.76 7.05 16.17
N LYS A 213 -14.56 7.07 17.24
CA LYS A 213 -14.22 7.82 18.46
C LYS A 213 -13.29 6.96 19.32
N ALA A 214 -12.20 7.56 19.81
CA ALA A 214 -11.21 6.88 20.63
C ALA A 214 -10.67 7.79 21.74
N ALA A 215 -10.23 7.18 22.84
CA ALA A 215 -9.37 7.88 23.80
C ALA A 215 -8.03 8.19 23.14
N VAL A 216 -7.57 9.44 23.18
CA VAL A 216 -6.36 9.88 22.46
C VAL A 216 -5.14 9.08 22.90
N ARG A 217 -5.02 8.82 24.22
CA ARG A 217 -3.95 8.00 24.82
C ARG A 217 -3.87 6.56 24.30
N SER A 218 -4.97 6.01 23.78
CA SER A 218 -5.07 4.63 23.29
C SER A 218 -5.12 4.54 21.76
N ALA A 219 -4.91 5.67 21.07
CA ALA A 219 -5.02 5.78 19.62
C ALA A 219 -3.66 6.05 18.94
N ARG A 220 -2.53 5.76 19.60
CA ARG A 220 -1.19 5.98 19.03
C ARG A 220 -1.06 5.32 17.65
N GLY A 221 -0.51 6.05 16.68
CA GLY A 221 -0.37 5.61 15.29
C GLY A 221 -1.63 5.81 14.42
N ALA A 222 -2.77 6.16 15.00
CA ALA A 222 -3.92 6.66 14.26
C ALA A 222 -3.67 8.09 13.75
N ALA A 223 -4.56 8.59 12.90
CA ALA A 223 -4.59 10.00 12.50
C ALA A 223 -5.92 10.65 12.91
N LEU A 224 -5.88 11.93 13.26
CA LEU A 224 -7.08 12.72 13.54
C LEU A 224 -7.98 12.81 12.31
N ALA A 225 -9.22 12.35 12.42
CA ALA A 225 -10.22 12.47 11.34
C ALA A 225 -10.86 13.87 11.28
N ARG A 226 -10.76 14.63 12.37
CA ARG A 226 -11.18 16.03 12.49
C ARG A 226 -10.15 16.81 13.32
N PRO A 227 -10.07 18.14 13.19
CA PRO A 227 -9.18 18.93 14.04
C PRO A 227 -9.43 18.68 15.53
N LEU A 228 -8.35 18.67 16.31
CA LEU A 228 -8.40 18.64 17.76
C LEU A 228 -8.58 20.07 18.26
N THR A 229 -9.67 20.31 18.98
CA THR A 229 -10.05 21.62 19.49
C THR A 229 -9.89 21.65 21.00
N ALA A 230 -9.25 22.70 21.54
CA ALA A 230 -9.03 22.83 22.98
C ALA A 230 -10.34 22.95 23.75
N ALA A 231 -10.46 22.17 24.82
CA ALA A 231 -11.59 22.21 25.74
C ALA A 231 -11.40 23.25 26.86
N ASP A 232 -10.16 23.68 27.12
CA ASP A 232 -9.84 24.75 28.05
C ASP A 232 -8.62 25.55 27.58
N ALA A 233 -8.44 26.75 28.12
CA ALA A 233 -7.31 27.62 27.85
C ALA A 233 -6.00 27.08 28.46
N LEU A 234 -4.87 27.35 27.81
CA LEU A 234 -3.54 27.09 28.38
C LEU A 234 -2.69 28.37 28.36
N PRO A 235 -2.12 28.77 29.50
CA PRO A 235 -2.51 28.40 30.87
C PRO A 235 -3.99 28.67 31.17
N ARG A 236 -4.57 27.98 32.16
CA ARG A 236 -5.97 28.19 32.60
C ARG A 236 -6.18 29.47 33.41
N PHE A 237 -5.11 29.97 34.03
CA PHE A 237 -5.07 31.18 34.83
C PHE A 237 -3.75 31.91 34.56
N ASP A 238 -3.66 33.19 34.92
CA ASP A 238 -2.36 33.87 34.97
C ASP A 238 -1.45 33.14 35.98
N VAL A 239 -0.30 32.66 35.53
CA VAL A 239 0.69 31.95 36.36
C VAL A 239 2.04 32.63 36.33
N SER A 240 2.81 32.48 37.41
CA SER A 240 4.17 32.98 37.44
C SER A 240 5.08 32.16 36.51
N ALA A 241 5.80 32.80 35.60
CA ALA A 241 6.79 32.12 34.77
C ALA A 241 8.10 31.81 35.53
N MET A 242 8.31 32.48 36.67
CA MET A 242 9.58 32.51 37.40
C MET A 242 9.36 32.57 38.91
N ASP A 243 10.37 32.21 39.68
CA ASP A 243 10.39 32.47 41.11
C ASP A 243 10.67 33.96 41.35
N GLY A 244 9.85 34.58 42.18
CA GLY A 244 9.97 36.00 42.48
C GLY A 244 8.85 36.54 43.34
N TYR A 245 8.36 37.71 42.98
CA TYR A 245 7.26 38.39 43.66
C TYR A 245 6.22 38.82 42.62
N ALA A 246 4.96 38.46 42.86
CA ALA A 246 3.86 39.13 42.19
C ALA A 246 3.70 40.50 42.84
N VAL A 247 3.66 41.56 42.04
CA VAL A 247 3.65 42.95 42.51
C VAL A 247 2.49 43.72 41.89
N SER A 248 2.02 44.76 42.57
CA SER A 248 1.02 45.70 42.03
C SER A 248 1.56 47.14 42.03
N GLY A 249 1.65 47.77 40.85
CA GLY A 249 2.22 49.11 40.64
C GLY A 249 3.75 49.14 40.46
N ASP A 250 4.35 50.33 40.49
CA ASP A 250 5.78 50.56 40.12
C ASP A 250 6.78 50.42 41.28
N GLY A 251 6.28 50.23 42.51
CA GLY A 251 7.09 50.08 43.71
C GLY A 251 7.58 51.40 44.32
N PRO A 252 8.26 51.35 45.48
CA PRO A 252 8.58 50.16 46.27
C PRO A 252 7.32 49.46 46.79
N TRP A 253 7.39 48.15 46.98
CA TRP A 253 6.23 47.34 47.41
C TRP A 253 6.37 46.85 48.85
N GLN A 254 5.25 46.66 49.54
CA GLN A 254 5.21 45.97 50.84
C GLN A 254 4.97 44.48 50.62
N VAL A 255 5.91 43.65 51.08
CA VAL A 255 5.86 42.19 51.02
C VAL A 255 4.90 41.69 52.08
N ARG A 256 3.86 41.00 51.64
CA ARG A 256 2.95 40.26 52.50
C ARG A 256 3.57 38.94 52.98
N HIS A 257 3.01 38.38 54.04
CA HIS A 257 3.51 37.17 54.68
C HIS A 257 3.09 35.88 53.98
N ASP A 258 2.04 35.91 53.16
CA ASP A 258 1.60 34.76 52.38
C ASP A 258 2.54 34.49 51.19
N ILE A 259 2.46 33.27 50.66
CA ILE A 259 3.32 32.78 49.57
C ILE A 259 2.47 32.01 48.57
N GLY A 260 2.60 32.32 47.28
CA GLY A 260 1.98 31.56 46.20
C GLY A 260 2.85 30.37 45.78
N PHE A 261 2.30 29.16 45.86
CA PHE A 261 2.97 27.92 45.42
C PHE A 261 2.24 27.29 44.22
N ALA A 262 2.98 26.59 43.36
CA ALA A 262 2.38 25.80 42.28
C ALA A 262 1.48 24.69 42.86
N GLY A 263 0.26 24.58 42.33
CA GLY A 263 -0.75 23.64 42.82
C GLY A 263 -1.37 24.00 44.18
N GLY A 264 -0.97 25.11 44.80
CA GLY A 264 -1.57 25.63 46.04
C GLY A 264 -2.78 26.53 45.78
N GLU A 265 -3.44 26.96 46.85
CA GLU A 265 -4.46 28.00 46.76
C GLU A 265 -3.85 29.32 46.24
N ARG A 266 -4.61 30.01 45.38
CA ARG A 266 -4.22 31.33 44.88
C ARG A 266 -4.10 32.30 46.07
N PRO A 267 -3.00 33.07 46.21
CA PRO A 267 -2.93 34.09 47.25
C PRO A 267 -4.04 35.13 47.07
N ALA A 268 -4.48 35.75 48.17
CA ALA A 268 -5.49 36.80 48.09
C ALA A 268 -4.96 37.99 47.26
N GLY A 269 -5.86 38.67 46.55
CA GLY A 269 -5.52 39.76 45.62
C GLY A 269 -4.64 40.85 46.23
N LEU A 270 -3.86 41.52 45.38
CA LEU A 270 -2.93 42.57 45.75
C LEU A 270 -3.55 43.96 45.57
N LEU A 271 -3.35 44.83 46.55
CA LEU A 271 -3.57 46.27 46.43
C LEU A 271 -2.33 46.95 45.82
N ALA A 272 -2.53 48.16 45.28
CA ALA A 272 -1.41 48.95 44.74
C ALA A 272 -0.33 49.19 45.80
N GLY A 273 0.93 48.91 45.44
CA GLY A 273 2.06 48.97 46.36
C GLY A 273 2.27 47.70 47.19
N GLU A 274 1.53 46.62 46.96
CA GLU A 274 1.76 45.33 47.62
C GLU A 274 2.56 44.36 46.73
N ALA A 275 3.22 43.42 47.39
CA ALA A 275 3.88 42.29 46.77
C ALA A 275 3.65 41.01 47.58
N VAL A 276 3.58 39.87 46.90
CA VAL A 276 3.57 38.55 47.53
C VAL A 276 4.64 37.67 46.90
N ARG A 277 5.33 36.88 47.72
CA ARG A 277 6.30 35.89 47.22
C ARG A 277 5.54 34.87 46.38
N ILE A 278 6.05 34.56 45.20
CA ILE A 278 5.40 33.62 44.29
C ILE A 278 6.43 32.70 43.64
N ALA A 279 6.12 31.40 43.62
CA ALA A 279 6.90 30.39 42.92
C ALA A 279 6.45 30.23 41.47
N THR A 280 7.33 29.70 40.63
CA THR A 280 7.06 29.32 39.24
C THR A 280 5.86 28.38 39.16
N GLY A 281 4.91 28.67 38.27
CA GLY A 281 3.68 27.91 38.07
C GLY A 281 2.57 28.19 39.09
N ALA A 282 2.81 29.01 40.11
CA ALA A 282 1.76 29.43 41.04
C ALA A 282 0.78 30.43 40.39
N HIS A 283 -0.48 30.40 40.84
CA HIS A 283 -1.50 31.33 40.36
C HIS A 283 -1.17 32.75 40.81
N VAL A 284 -1.08 33.67 39.85
CA VAL A 284 -0.85 35.09 40.14
C VAL A 284 -2.10 35.65 40.82
N PRO A 285 -1.98 36.40 41.93
CA PRO A 285 -3.12 37.01 42.60
C PRO A 285 -3.80 38.06 41.72
N ASP A 286 -5.11 38.27 41.92
CA ASP A 286 -5.82 39.37 41.27
C ASP A 286 -5.22 40.72 41.68
N GLY A 287 -5.23 41.71 40.77
CA GLY A 287 -4.64 43.03 41.03
C GLY A 287 -3.12 43.11 40.84
N ALA A 288 -2.43 41.98 40.63
CA ALA A 288 -1.02 42.00 40.25
C ALA A 288 -0.81 42.64 38.86
N THR A 289 0.16 43.54 38.75
CA THR A 289 0.55 44.20 37.50
C THR A 289 1.77 43.56 36.85
N ALA A 290 2.60 42.83 37.61
CA ALA A 290 3.72 42.08 37.09
C ALA A 290 4.17 40.96 38.04
N VAL A 291 4.96 40.02 37.53
CA VAL A 291 5.89 39.21 38.33
C VAL A 291 7.31 39.73 38.14
N VAL A 292 8.04 39.91 39.24
CA VAL A 292 9.45 40.33 39.26
C VAL A 292 10.31 39.25 39.89
N ARG A 293 11.33 38.79 39.17
CA ARG A 293 12.21 37.69 39.61
C ARG A 293 13.02 38.05 40.84
N ASP A 294 13.39 37.03 41.59
CA ASP A 294 14.23 37.16 42.79
C ASP A 294 15.55 37.90 42.49
N GLU A 295 16.19 37.64 41.35
CA GLU A 295 17.47 38.25 41.01
C GLU A 295 17.35 39.76 40.70
N PHE A 296 16.12 40.27 40.52
CA PHE A 296 15.86 41.68 40.18
C PHE A 296 15.37 42.51 41.35
N VAL A 297 15.29 41.93 42.55
CA VAL A 297 14.71 42.59 43.71
C VAL A 297 15.60 42.45 44.94
N ARG A 298 15.42 43.37 45.88
CA ARG A 298 16.00 43.29 47.21
C ARG A 298 14.90 43.55 48.23
N VAL A 299 14.79 42.65 49.20
CA VAL A 299 13.91 42.82 50.36
C VAL A 299 14.71 43.43 51.50
N GLN A 300 14.18 44.49 52.11
CA GLN A 300 14.68 45.06 53.35
C GLN A 300 13.52 45.12 54.36
N ALA A 301 13.62 44.32 55.43
CA ALA A 301 12.50 44.05 56.34
C ALA A 301 11.26 43.54 55.56
N THR A 302 10.23 44.37 55.39
CA THR A 302 9.03 44.06 54.61
C THR A 302 8.93 44.85 53.31
N THR A 303 9.91 45.69 52.97
CA THR A 303 9.87 46.51 51.75
C THR A 303 10.70 45.87 50.63
N LEU A 304 10.04 45.56 49.51
CA LEU A 304 10.63 45.08 48.27
C LEU A 304 10.98 46.24 47.35
N LYS A 305 12.21 46.26 46.84
CA LYS A 305 12.66 47.22 45.82
C LYS A 305 13.25 46.49 44.64
N ARG A 306 12.91 46.94 43.44
CA ARG A 306 13.62 46.53 42.23
C ARG A 306 15.06 47.04 42.31
N LEU A 307 16.02 46.21 41.91
CA LEU A 307 17.42 46.60 41.82
C LEU A 307 17.62 47.58 40.64
N PRO A 308 18.53 48.57 40.78
CA PRO A 308 18.90 49.44 39.67
C PRO A 308 19.38 48.65 38.45
N ASP A 309 19.18 49.21 37.26
CA ASP A 309 19.63 48.66 35.97
C ASP A 309 19.12 47.26 35.62
N THR A 310 18.05 46.80 36.28
CA THR A 310 17.39 45.52 35.94
C THR A 310 16.24 45.72 34.95
N PRO A 311 15.96 44.72 34.08
CA PRO A 311 14.88 44.83 33.11
C PRO A 311 13.50 45.03 33.76
N ILE A 312 12.69 45.94 33.19
CA ILE A 312 11.27 46.10 33.53
C ILE A 312 10.48 45.19 32.57
N ARG A 313 10.00 44.07 33.10
CA ARG A 313 9.15 43.12 32.37
C ARG A 313 8.11 42.49 33.30
N ASP A 314 7.08 41.94 32.68
CA ASP A 314 6.07 41.10 33.32
C ASP A 314 6.42 39.62 33.07
N ASP A 315 6.92 38.92 34.09
CA ASP A 315 7.21 37.47 34.01
C ASP A 315 5.97 36.61 34.34
N ARG A 316 4.76 37.09 34.01
CA ARG A 316 3.54 36.27 34.03
C ARG A 316 3.33 35.56 32.70
N ARG A 317 2.86 34.33 32.74
CA ARG A 317 2.18 33.71 31.61
C ARG A 317 0.69 33.96 31.75
N ARG A 318 0.09 34.58 30.75
CA ARG A 318 -1.32 34.96 30.79
C ARG A 318 -2.21 33.75 30.56
N ARG A 319 -3.41 33.76 31.14
CA ARG A 319 -4.44 32.79 30.74
C ARG A 319 -4.62 32.84 29.22
N GLY A 320 -4.60 31.67 28.59
CA GLY A 320 -4.82 31.53 27.15
C GLY A 320 -3.69 32.04 26.25
N GLU A 321 -2.49 32.30 26.79
CA GLU A 321 -1.34 32.74 26.00
C GLU A 321 -0.90 31.71 24.95
N ASP A 322 -1.03 30.41 25.23
CA ASP A 322 -0.76 29.35 24.26
C ASP A 322 -2.00 29.06 23.37
N TRP A 323 -3.18 28.92 23.98
CA TRP A 323 -4.47 28.75 23.29
C TRP A 323 -5.67 29.04 24.20
N GLU A 324 -6.79 29.43 23.60
CA GLU A 324 -8.09 29.60 24.25
C GLU A 324 -9.02 28.40 24.01
N THR A 325 -10.12 28.36 24.76
CA THR A 325 -11.19 27.38 24.53
C THR A 325 -11.76 27.53 23.11
N GLY A 326 -11.84 26.42 22.37
CA GLY A 326 -12.34 26.43 21.00
C GLY A 326 -11.27 26.59 19.92
N ASP A 327 -10.01 26.88 20.29
CA ASP A 327 -8.92 26.96 19.34
C ASP A 327 -8.53 25.57 18.80
N VAL A 328 -8.14 25.53 17.53
CA VAL A 328 -7.61 24.31 16.90
C VAL A 328 -6.15 24.13 17.28
N VAL A 329 -5.87 23.16 18.14
CA VAL A 329 -4.51 22.84 18.61
C VAL A 329 -3.80 21.81 17.72
N ALA A 330 -4.55 21.04 16.92
CA ALA A 330 -3.99 20.20 15.87
C ALA A 330 -5.00 20.01 14.71
N PRO A 331 -4.56 20.11 13.44
CA PRO A 331 -5.46 19.92 12.31
C PRO A 331 -5.86 18.45 12.11
N ALA A 332 -6.87 18.21 11.26
CA ALA A 332 -7.15 16.87 10.76
C ALA A 332 -5.93 16.31 10.00
N GLY A 333 -5.75 14.99 10.03
CA GLY A 333 -4.59 14.30 9.48
C GLY A 333 -3.37 14.29 10.39
N THR A 334 -3.35 15.01 11.51
CA THR A 334 -2.24 14.90 12.47
C THR A 334 -2.18 13.50 13.07
N VAL A 335 -1.01 12.87 12.99
CA VAL A 335 -0.76 11.55 13.58
C VAL A 335 -0.80 11.65 15.11
N VAL A 336 -1.47 10.69 15.74
CA VAL A 336 -1.49 10.52 17.20
C VAL A 336 -0.14 10.00 17.66
N SER A 337 0.78 10.93 17.89
CA SER A 337 2.11 10.74 18.44
C SER A 337 2.13 11.00 19.95
N ALA A 338 3.28 10.79 20.60
CA ALA A 338 3.46 11.18 22.00
C ALA A 338 3.23 12.69 22.22
N ALA A 339 3.67 13.51 21.26
CA ALA A 339 3.44 14.96 21.31
C ALA A 339 1.95 15.31 21.22
N LEU A 340 1.20 14.69 20.30
CA LEU A 340 -0.24 14.94 20.20
C LEU A 340 -1.00 14.46 21.44
N ILE A 341 -0.61 13.33 22.03
CA ILE A 341 -1.19 12.85 23.30
C ILE A 341 -0.96 13.87 24.42
N SER A 342 0.25 14.44 24.50
CA SER A 342 0.57 15.50 25.47
C SER A 342 -0.26 16.77 25.23
N VAL A 343 -0.31 17.26 24.00
CA VAL A 343 -1.12 18.43 23.62
C VAL A 343 -2.60 18.21 23.93
N ALA A 344 -3.13 17.03 23.61
CA ALA A 344 -4.53 16.69 23.92
C ALA A 344 -4.80 16.69 25.42
N ALA A 345 -3.85 16.22 26.25
CA ALA A 345 -3.97 16.28 27.70
C ALA A 345 -3.96 17.73 28.20
N SER A 346 -3.01 18.55 27.76
CA SER A 346 -2.93 19.97 28.14
C SER A 346 -4.13 20.79 27.67
N ALA A 347 -4.72 20.41 26.54
CA ALA A 347 -5.92 21.01 25.98
C ALA A 347 -7.23 20.41 26.55
N GLU A 348 -7.12 19.49 27.52
CA GLU A 348 -8.25 18.84 28.21
C GLU A 348 -9.16 18.00 27.31
N VAL A 349 -8.59 17.43 26.25
CA VAL A 349 -9.30 16.60 25.28
C VAL A 349 -8.97 15.11 25.48
N GLY A 350 -9.86 14.41 26.19
CA GLY A 350 -9.69 12.97 26.44
C GLY A 350 -9.99 12.06 25.24
N THR A 351 -10.84 12.50 24.31
CA THR A 351 -11.29 11.69 23.16
C THR A 351 -11.27 12.47 21.85
N ALA A 352 -10.91 11.81 20.76
CA ALA A 352 -10.93 12.38 19.41
C ALA A 352 -11.57 11.42 18.40
N LEU A 353 -11.99 11.97 17.26
CA LEU A 353 -12.36 11.18 16.09
C LEU A 353 -11.09 10.87 15.29
N VAL A 354 -10.82 9.60 15.03
CA VAL A 354 -9.59 9.13 14.41
C VAL A 354 -9.86 8.09 13.32
N ARG A 355 -8.88 7.89 12.42
CA ARG A 355 -8.77 6.72 11.54
C ARG A 355 -7.55 5.91 11.95
N GLY A 356 -7.68 4.58 12.03
CA GLY A 356 -6.61 3.69 12.48
C GLY A 356 -6.53 3.54 14.01
N PRO A 357 -5.40 3.07 14.58
CA PRO A 357 -4.17 2.71 13.86
C PRO A 357 -4.41 1.58 12.87
N VAL A 358 -3.59 1.51 11.83
CA VAL A 358 -3.70 0.42 10.83
C VAL A 358 -3.35 -0.90 11.50
N ARG A 359 -4.24 -1.88 11.41
CA ARG A 359 -4.04 -3.23 11.95
C ARG A 359 -3.57 -4.17 10.84
N ALA A 360 -2.39 -4.76 11.00
CA ALA A 360 -1.81 -5.65 10.00
C ALA A 360 -1.69 -7.10 10.46
N ARG A 361 -1.90 -8.03 9.53
CA ARG A 361 -1.53 -9.44 9.64
C ARG A 361 -0.32 -9.71 8.77
N ILE A 362 0.69 -10.37 9.32
CA ILE A 362 1.88 -10.77 8.57
C ILE A 362 1.69 -12.19 8.05
N VAL A 363 1.91 -12.39 6.76
CA VAL A 363 1.84 -13.69 6.10
C VAL A 363 3.23 -14.02 5.54
N MET A 364 3.86 -15.03 6.13
CA MET A 364 5.17 -15.53 5.70
C MET A 364 4.97 -16.69 4.74
N THR A 365 5.51 -16.64 3.52
CA THR A 365 5.42 -17.73 2.54
C THR A 365 6.73 -18.50 2.42
N GLY A 366 6.65 -19.74 1.93
CA GLY A 366 7.80 -20.59 1.60
C GLY A 366 8.02 -21.69 2.62
N ASP A 367 7.75 -22.93 2.23
CA ASP A 367 7.86 -24.13 3.09
C ASP A 367 9.31 -24.40 3.55
N GLU A 368 10.29 -23.80 2.86
CA GLU A 368 11.69 -23.82 3.25
C GLU A 368 11.98 -22.92 4.46
N ILE A 369 11.11 -21.96 4.78
CA ILE A 369 11.32 -20.99 5.85
C ILE A 369 10.90 -21.60 7.20
N ARG A 370 11.87 -21.79 8.09
CA ARG A 370 11.63 -22.33 9.43
C ARG A 370 11.82 -21.27 10.51
N SER A 371 10.80 -21.08 11.35
CA SER A 371 10.81 -20.11 12.45
C SER A 371 11.57 -20.60 13.68
N ASP A 372 11.32 -21.82 14.15
CA ASP A 372 11.88 -22.39 15.39
C ASP A 372 12.63 -23.72 15.15
N GLY A 373 13.25 -24.30 16.18
CA GLY A 373 13.87 -25.64 16.10
C GLY A 373 15.07 -25.77 15.13
N PRO A 374 15.64 -26.98 14.98
CA PRO A 374 16.76 -27.23 14.06
C PRO A 374 16.30 -27.14 12.59
N LEU A 375 17.19 -26.68 11.70
CA LEU A 375 16.94 -26.69 10.26
C LEU A 375 17.07 -28.12 9.71
N HIS A 376 16.15 -28.51 8.84
CA HIS A 376 16.28 -29.71 8.02
C HIS A 376 16.97 -29.38 6.68
N PRO A 377 17.50 -30.38 5.96
CA PRO A 377 18.02 -30.16 4.61
C PRO A 377 17.00 -29.45 3.71
N GLY A 378 17.45 -28.41 3.00
CA GLY A 378 16.59 -27.58 2.14
C GLY A 378 15.87 -26.43 2.85
N GLN A 379 15.97 -26.31 4.18
CA GLN A 379 15.36 -25.21 4.93
C GLN A 379 16.34 -24.08 5.25
N THR A 380 15.79 -22.87 5.38
CA THR A 380 16.49 -21.67 5.87
C THR A 380 15.77 -21.07 7.07
N ARG A 381 16.49 -20.27 7.87
CA ARG A 381 15.94 -19.63 9.07
C ARG A 381 15.08 -18.43 8.70
N ASP A 382 13.92 -18.29 9.33
CA ASP A 382 13.17 -17.04 9.33
C ASP A 382 13.99 -15.92 9.99
N SER A 383 14.53 -15.03 9.16
CA SER A 383 15.40 -13.92 9.59
C SER A 383 14.71 -12.55 9.52
N ILE A 384 13.45 -12.51 9.07
CA ILE A 384 12.70 -11.26 8.89
C ILE A 384 11.43 -11.22 9.75
N GLY A 385 10.72 -12.35 9.87
CA GLY A 385 9.52 -12.47 10.67
C GLY A 385 9.68 -11.89 12.09
N PRO A 386 10.77 -12.19 12.82
CA PRO A 386 11.00 -11.65 14.17
C PRO A 386 11.08 -10.12 14.26
N VAL A 387 11.57 -9.43 13.22
CA VAL A 387 11.80 -7.97 13.25
C VAL A 387 10.67 -7.16 12.62
N LEU A 388 9.81 -7.77 11.80
CA LEU A 388 8.72 -7.07 11.12
C LEU A 388 7.74 -6.34 12.05
N PRO A 389 7.32 -6.88 13.21
CA PRO A 389 6.41 -6.16 14.09
C PRO A 389 6.94 -4.81 14.56
N GLU A 390 8.24 -4.73 14.88
CA GLU A 390 8.86 -3.47 15.30
C GLU A 390 8.95 -2.47 14.15
N LEU A 391 9.38 -2.93 12.97
CA LEU A 391 9.47 -2.09 11.77
C LEU A 391 8.09 -1.54 11.36
N LEU A 392 7.05 -2.36 11.41
CA LEU A 392 5.67 -1.96 11.14
C LEU A 392 5.16 -0.96 12.20
N ALA A 393 5.46 -1.19 13.49
CA ALA A 393 5.08 -0.26 14.55
C ALA A 393 5.66 1.14 14.35
N ARG A 394 6.90 1.26 13.83
CA ARG A 394 7.52 2.54 13.47
C ARG A 394 6.81 3.24 12.31
N CYS A 395 6.19 2.48 11.41
CA CYS A 395 5.32 3.02 10.36
C CYS A 395 3.90 3.36 10.84
N GLY A 396 3.57 3.17 12.13
CA GLY A 396 2.23 3.41 12.68
C GLY A 396 1.26 2.23 12.51
N ILE A 397 1.79 1.02 12.25
CA ILE A 397 1.01 -0.19 12.02
C ILE A 397 1.07 -1.10 13.26
N THR A 398 -0.08 -1.55 13.74
CA THR A 398 -0.18 -2.54 14.82
C THR A 398 -0.31 -3.93 14.25
N VAL A 399 0.62 -4.83 14.57
CA VAL A 399 0.52 -6.24 14.15
C VAL A 399 -0.46 -6.99 15.03
N VAL A 400 -1.45 -7.65 14.41
CA VAL A 400 -2.47 -8.46 15.07
C VAL A 400 -1.97 -9.88 15.29
N ASP A 401 -1.44 -10.50 14.23
CA ASP A 401 -0.92 -11.85 14.24
C ASP A 401 0.11 -12.06 13.10
N ARG A 402 0.76 -13.21 13.14
CA ARG A 402 1.67 -13.68 12.10
C ARG A 402 1.34 -15.13 11.78
N VAL A 403 1.14 -15.40 10.50
CA VAL A 403 0.80 -16.73 9.99
C VAL A 403 1.83 -17.18 8.96
N HIS A 404 2.03 -18.48 8.89
CA HIS A 404 2.82 -19.11 7.84
C HIS A 404 1.89 -19.68 6.79
N LEU A 405 2.11 -19.30 5.53
CA LEU A 405 1.37 -19.79 4.38
C LEU A 405 2.16 -20.90 3.71
N ARG A 406 1.57 -22.10 3.70
CA ARG A 406 2.13 -23.25 3.00
C ARG A 406 2.03 -23.09 1.49
N ASP A 407 3.03 -23.60 0.77
CA ASP A 407 3.02 -23.62 -0.69
C ASP A 407 2.02 -24.66 -1.20
N THR A 408 0.80 -24.18 -1.45
CA THR A 408 -0.32 -24.98 -1.96
C THR A 408 -1.01 -24.21 -3.06
N ALA A 409 -1.66 -24.93 -3.98
CA ALA A 409 -2.34 -24.33 -5.13
C ALA A 409 -3.41 -23.29 -4.74
N THR A 410 -3.97 -23.39 -3.52
CA THR A 410 -5.06 -22.53 -3.01
C THR A 410 -4.66 -21.65 -1.83
N GLY A 411 -3.40 -21.72 -1.37
CA GLY A 411 -2.99 -21.07 -0.12
C GLY A 411 -3.23 -19.56 -0.12
N PHE A 412 -2.86 -18.88 -1.20
CA PHE A 412 -3.12 -17.45 -1.33
C PHE A 412 -4.62 -17.14 -1.33
N ASP A 413 -5.46 -17.93 -2.02
CA ASP A 413 -6.90 -17.71 -2.06
C ASP A 413 -7.53 -17.78 -0.65
N GLU A 414 -7.08 -18.73 0.17
CA GLU A 414 -7.51 -18.86 1.58
C GLU A 414 -7.14 -17.63 2.42
N VAL A 415 -5.90 -17.14 2.28
CA VAL A 415 -5.42 -15.95 3.00
C VAL A 415 -6.16 -14.69 2.57
N LEU A 416 -6.42 -14.53 1.27
CA LEU A 416 -7.15 -13.37 0.75
C LEU A 416 -8.62 -13.39 1.21
N THR A 417 -9.23 -14.57 1.28
CA THR A 417 -10.61 -14.74 1.77
C THR A 417 -10.72 -14.48 3.28
N ALA A 418 -9.72 -14.92 4.06
CA ALA A 418 -9.66 -14.71 5.50
C ALA A 418 -9.22 -13.28 5.92
N GLY A 419 -8.97 -12.38 4.98
CA GLY A 419 -8.40 -11.05 5.20
C GLY A 419 -9.31 -10.03 5.91
N GLY A 420 -10.59 -10.37 6.17
CA GLY A 420 -11.60 -9.44 6.69
C GLY A 420 -11.35 -8.88 8.10
N ASP A 421 -10.48 -9.50 8.90
CA ASP A 421 -10.25 -9.11 10.31
C ASP A 421 -9.13 -8.07 10.52
N CYS A 422 -8.50 -7.62 9.43
CA CYS A 422 -7.40 -6.64 9.45
C CYS A 422 -7.52 -5.60 8.33
N ASP A 423 -6.80 -4.49 8.53
CA ASP A 423 -6.76 -3.37 7.58
C ASP A 423 -5.69 -3.57 6.49
N LEU A 424 -4.64 -4.34 6.81
CA LEU A 424 -3.48 -4.56 5.95
C LEU A 424 -2.96 -6.00 6.04
N LEU A 425 -2.84 -6.69 4.91
CA LEU A 425 -2.08 -7.93 4.77
C LEU A 425 -0.65 -7.61 4.32
N VAL A 426 0.35 -8.03 5.08
CA VAL A 426 1.76 -7.93 4.71
C VAL A 426 2.26 -9.32 4.33
N VAL A 427 2.41 -9.57 3.04
CA VAL A 427 2.81 -10.89 2.51
C VAL A 427 4.29 -10.86 2.15
N VAL A 428 5.10 -11.72 2.76
CA VAL A 428 6.55 -11.77 2.55
C VAL A 428 6.92 -13.08 1.87
N GLY A 429 7.69 -13.00 0.79
CA GLY A 429 8.14 -14.20 0.03
C GLY A 429 7.38 -14.44 -1.26
N ALA A 430 6.22 -13.81 -1.43
CA ALA A 430 5.36 -13.96 -2.59
C ALA A 430 5.75 -13.06 -3.78
N THR A 431 7.05 -12.82 -4.02
CA THR A 431 7.48 -12.00 -5.17
C THR A 431 8.69 -12.54 -5.96
N GLY A 432 9.09 -13.80 -5.71
CA GLY A 432 10.02 -14.57 -6.57
C GLY A 432 9.32 -15.18 -7.81
N GLY A 433 10.07 -15.70 -8.79
CA GLY A 433 9.55 -16.02 -10.13
C GLY A 433 8.32 -16.94 -10.22
N GLY A 434 8.06 -17.81 -9.23
CA GLY A 434 6.82 -18.61 -9.17
C GLY A 434 5.76 -18.03 -8.22
N ALA A 435 6.15 -17.76 -6.98
CA ALA A 435 5.22 -17.27 -5.95
C ALA A 435 4.65 -15.86 -6.24
N ALA A 436 5.40 -15.02 -6.96
CA ALA A 436 4.91 -13.72 -7.41
C ALA A 436 3.71 -13.81 -8.34
N ASP A 437 3.76 -14.81 -9.21
CA ASP A 437 2.73 -14.99 -10.22
C ASP A 437 1.54 -15.69 -9.58
N GLN A 438 1.75 -16.65 -8.66
CA GLN A 438 0.68 -17.21 -7.84
C GLN A 438 -0.08 -16.14 -7.02
N LEU A 439 0.61 -15.21 -6.35
CA LEU A 439 -0.04 -14.13 -5.61
C LEU A 439 -0.81 -13.19 -6.56
N ARG A 440 -0.26 -12.85 -7.72
CA ARG A 440 -0.95 -12.01 -8.70
C ARG A 440 -2.19 -12.68 -9.25
N ASP A 441 -2.09 -13.96 -9.59
CA ASP A 441 -3.23 -14.73 -10.08
C ASP A 441 -4.30 -14.90 -8.98
N ALA A 442 -3.89 -15.06 -7.71
CA ALA A 442 -4.83 -15.09 -6.58
C ALA A 442 -5.51 -13.73 -6.36
N LEU A 443 -4.79 -12.62 -6.52
CA LEU A 443 -5.38 -11.27 -6.48
C LEU A 443 -6.39 -11.08 -7.62
N ASP A 444 -6.06 -11.52 -8.83
CA ASP A 444 -6.97 -11.47 -9.99
C ASP A 444 -8.22 -12.34 -9.76
N ARG A 445 -8.06 -13.55 -9.20
CA ARG A 445 -9.16 -14.44 -8.79
C ARG A 445 -10.05 -13.82 -7.73
N ALA A 446 -9.46 -13.15 -6.74
CA ALA A 446 -10.18 -12.45 -5.68
C ALA A 446 -10.86 -11.15 -6.15
N GLY A 447 -10.70 -10.76 -7.43
CA GLY A 447 -11.22 -9.50 -7.96
C GLY A 447 -10.57 -8.28 -7.29
N ALA A 448 -9.35 -8.43 -6.76
CA ALA A 448 -8.66 -7.38 -6.06
C ALA A 448 -8.24 -6.26 -7.02
N ARG A 449 -8.36 -5.02 -6.57
CA ARG A 449 -7.90 -3.86 -7.32
C ARG A 449 -6.40 -3.68 -7.09
N THR A 450 -5.60 -4.11 -8.05
CA THR A 450 -4.15 -3.89 -7.99
C THR A 450 -3.80 -2.42 -8.28
N LEU A 451 -3.12 -1.77 -7.34
CA LEU A 451 -2.71 -0.36 -7.42
C LEU A 451 -1.26 -0.22 -7.90
N VAL A 452 -0.40 -1.15 -7.50
CA VAL A 452 1.03 -1.19 -7.86
C VAL A 452 1.33 -2.62 -8.30
N HIS A 453 1.55 -2.85 -9.60
CA HIS A 453 1.87 -4.18 -10.12
C HIS A 453 3.34 -4.56 -9.90
N ARG A 454 4.24 -3.60 -10.14
CA ARG A 454 5.70 -3.67 -10.01
C ARG A 454 6.28 -2.27 -9.79
N LEU A 455 7.51 -2.21 -9.29
CA LEU A 455 8.27 -0.98 -9.06
C LEU A 455 9.55 -0.93 -9.90
N ARG A 456 9.93 0.28 -10.34
CA ARG A 456 11.24 0.59 -10.93
C ARG A 456 12.27 0.83 -9.81
N LEU A 457 12.50 -0.21 -9.02
CA LEU A 457 13.24 -0.13 -7.77
C LEU A 457 14.17 -1.33 -7.59
N ARG A 458 15.38 -1.09 -7.06
CA ARG A 458 16.35 -2.13 -6.75
C ARG A 458 16.95 -1.94 -5.34
N PRO A 459 16.83 -2.92 -4.43
CA PRO A 459 15.99 -4.12 -4.51
C PRO A 459 14.49 -3.77 -4.27
N GLY A 460 13.57 -4.67 -4.62
CA GLY A 460 12.13 -4.49 -4.34
C GLY A 460 11.22 -4.34 -5.56
N GLY A 461 11.74 -4.43 -6.78
CA GLY A 461 10.97 -4.18 -8.01
C GLY A 461 9.78 -5.11 -8.26
N SER A 462 9.75 -6.30 -7.65
CA SER A 462 8.66 -7.26 -7.78
C SER A 462 7.53 -7.07 -6.77
N SER A 463 7.62 -6.06 -5.89
CA SER A 463 6.60 -5.75 -4.89
C SER A 463 5.27 -5.36 -5.54
N VAL A 464 4.18 -5.77 -4.89
CA VAL A 464 2.82 -5.53 -5.36
C VAL A 464 2.01 -4.87 -4.25
N VAL A 465 1.12 -3.94 -4.60
CA VAL A 465 0.14 -3.38 -3.67
C VAL A 465 -1.24 -3.45 -4.30
N ALA A 466 -2.19 -4.02 -3.58
CA ALA A 466 -3.56 -4.20 -4.03
C ALA A 466 -4.56 -3.89 -2.91
N GLU A 467 -5.82 -3.78 -3.27
CA GLU A 467 -6.93 -3.65 -2.32
C GLU A 467 -7.97 -4.72 -2.64
N LEU A 468 -8.35 -5.51 -1.63
CA LEU A 468 -9.37 -6.55 -1.74
C LEU A 468 -10.76 -5.92 -1.80
N ALA A 469 -11.76 -6.68 -2.27
CA ALA A 469 -13.15 -6.23 -2.27
C ALA A 469 -13.69 -5.87 -0.86
N SER A 470 -13.10 -6.43 0.20
CA SER A 470 -13.38 -6.08 1.59
C SER A 470 -12.90 -4.68 2.00
N GLY A 471 -12.04 -4.04 1.19
CA GLY A 471 -11.32 -2.81 1.54
C GLY A 471 -9.98 -3.05 2.25
N THR A 472 -9.63 -4.31 2.56
CA THR A 472 -8.32 -4.66 3.14
C THR A 472 -7.22 -4.40 2.11
N ALA A 473 -6.20 -3.64 2.49
CA ALA A 473 -5.02 -3.44 1.65
C ALA A 473 -4.09 -4.65 1.72
N LEU A 474 -3.34 -4.91 0.66
CA LEU A 474 -2.30 -5.94 0.64
C LEU A 474 -0.98 -5.32 0.17
N LEU A 475 0.09 -5.56 0.94
CA LEU A 475 1.47 -5.21 0.61
C LEU A 475 2.27 -6.50 0.42
N GLY A 476 2.56 -6.85 -0.82
CA GLY A 476 3.40 -7.98 -1.19
C GLY A 476 4.87 -7.58 -1.28
N LEU A 477 5.70 -8.20 -0.45
CA LEU A 477 7.11 -7.92 -0.26
C LEU A 477 8.01 -9.07 -0.79
N PRO A 478 9.23 -8.74 -1.26
CA PRO A 478 10.26 -9.73 -1.57
C PRO A 478 10.51 -10.77 -0.47
N GLY A 479 10.92 -11.98 -0.87
CA GLY A 479 11.39 -12.98 0.09
C GLY A 479 12.79 -12.70 0.64
N ASN A 480 13.60 -11.96 -0.11
CA ASN A 480 14.93 -11.55 0.33
C ASN A 480 14.82 -10.56 1.51
N PRO A 481 15.40 -10.86 2.69
CA PRO A 481 15.18 -10.08 3.91
C PRO A 481 15.44 -8.57 3.77
N PHE A 482 16.58 -8.17 3.22
CA PHE A 482 16.88 -6.74 3.07
C PHE A 482 15.92 -6.08 2.07
N ALA A 483 15.60 -6.76 0.97
CA ALA A 483 14.70 -6.24 -0.06
C ALA A 483 13.29 -6.01 0.51
N ALA A 484 12.81 -6.93 1.34
CA ALA A 484 11.55 -6.80 2.05
C ALA A 484 11.55 -5.61 3.01
N VAL A 485 12.57 -5.49 3.87
CA VAL A 485 12.70 -4.36 4.82
C VAL A 485 12.81 -3.02 4.08
N ALA A 486 13.65 -2.92 3.06
CA ALA A 486 13.81 -1.71 2.26
C ALA A 486 12.49 -1.30 1.57
N THR A 487 11.75 -2.26 1.01
CA THR A 487 10.47 -1.97 0.35
C THR A 487 9.38 -1.62 1.36
N LEU A 488 9.34 -2.31 2.51
CA LEU A 488 8.42 -2.01 3.60
C LEU A 488 8.61 -0.58 4.11
N LEU A 489 9.84 -0.18 4.44
CA LEU A 489 10.13 1.15 4.95
C LEU A 489 9.82 2.27 3.94
N THR A 490 9.90 1.98 2.64
CA THR A 490 9.59 2.96 1.59
C THR A 490 8.10 3.07 1.26
N LEU A 491 7.33 1.98 1.32
CA LEU A 491 5.92 1.97 0.93
C LEU A 491 4.94 2.05 2.10
N ALA A 492 5.24 1.44 3.25
CA ALA A 492 4.31 1.36 4.38
C ALA A 492 3.83 2.75 4.87
N PRO A 493 4.66 3.81 4.93
CA PRO A 493 4.18 5.14 5.29
C PRO A 493 3.11 5.68 4.32
N ALA A 494 3.25 5.40 3.02
CA ALA A 494 2.25 5.81 2.02
C ALA A 494 0.96 4.99 2.09
N VAL A 495 1.05 3.70 2.41
CA VAL A 495 -0.11 2.84 2.71
C VAL A 495 -0.86 3.40 3.92
N VAL A 496 -0.16 3.67 5.03
CA VAL A 496 -0.76 4.20 6.25
C VAL A 496 -1.40 5.55 6.00
N ALA A 497 -0.74 6.45 5.27
CA ALA A 497 -1.31 7.75 4.90
C ALA A 497 -2.58 7.60 4.04
N GLY A 498 -2.60 6.67 3.07
CA GLY A 498 -3.79 6.40 2.26
C GLY A 498 -4.97 5.86 3.08
N LEU A 499 -4.70 4.93 4.00
CA LEU A 499 -5.71 4.31 4.86
C LEU A 499 -6.23 5.27 5.95
N THR A 500 -5.39 6.15 6.49
CA THR A 500 -5.71 6.98 7.67
C THR A 500 -5.92 8.46 7.37
N GLU A 501 -5.58 8.92 6.16
CA GLU A 501 -5.46 10.35 5.82
C GLU A 501 -4.43 11.10 6.67
N ALA A 502 -3.43 10.39 7.22
CA ALA A 502 -2.33 11.02 7.91
C ALA A 502 -1.61 12.03 7.00
N ALA A 503 -1.27 13.19 7.55
CA ALA A 503 -0.42 14.16 6.89
C ALA A 503 0.95 13.54 6.58
N GLU A 504 1.50 13.87 5.41
CA GLU A 504 2.79 13.34 4.99
C GLU A 504 3.92 13.86 5.88
N SER A 505 4.73 12.95 6.43
CA SER A 505 5.97 13.30 7.10
C SER A 505 6.93 13.93 6.11
N ARG A 506 7.58 15.02 6.52
CA ARG A 506 8.63 15.64 5.69
C ARG A 506 9.78 14.64 5.53
N PRO A 507 10.19 14.31 4.29
CA PRO A 507 11.32 13.41 4.07
C PRO A 507 12.59 14.04 4.62
N ILE A 508 13.47 13.23 5.20
CA ILE A 508 14.82 13.66 5.57
C ILE A 508 15.64 13.64 4.29
N VAL A 509 16.17 14.79 3.88
CA VAL A 509 16.89 14.95 2.61
C VAL A 509 18.23 15.63 2.86
N GLY A 510 19.24 15.22 2.11
CA GLY A 510 20.62 15.70 2.26
C GLY A 510 21.55 15.12 1.19
N PRO A 511 22.79 15.62 1.10
CA PRO A 511 23.68 15.27 0.00
C PRO A 511 24.22 13.84 0.15
N LEU A 512 24.16 13.05 -0.92
CA LEU A 512 24.84 11.76 -1.01
C LEU A 512 26.24 11.93 -1.61
N ARG A 513 27.27 11.67 -0.81
CA ARG A 513 28.67 12.01 -1.18
C ARG A 513 29.27 11.11 -2.26
N ASN A 514 28.72 9.92 -2.47
CA ASN A 514 29.22 8.93 -3.42
C ASN A 514 28.11 8.37 -4.34
N ALA A 515 27.11 9.19 -4.67
CA ALA A 515 25.97 8.79 -5.49
C ALA A 515 26.40 8.18 -6.84
N ALA A 516 27.43 8.70 -7.49
CA ALA A 516 27.91 8.21 -8.77
C ALA A 516 28.40 6.75 -8.72
N THR A 517 28.83 6.28 -7.55
CA THR A 517 29.27 4.89 -7.32
C THR A 517 28.12 3.91 -7.04
N VAL A 518 26.92 4.43 -6.78
CA VAL A 518 25.75 3.67 -6.31
C VAL A 518 24.61 3.72 -7.32
N ALA A 519 24.46 4.86 -8.01
CA ALA A 519 23.40 5.12 -8.96
C ALA A 519 23.39 4.11 -10.10
N ASP A 520 22.19 3.79 -10.58
CA ASP A 520 21.94 2.83 -11.67
C ASP A 520 20.84 3.42 -12.58
N SER A 521 20.45 2.67 -13.60
CA SER A 521 19.31 2.90 -14.50
C SER A 521 17.94 2.92 -13.81
N ALA A 522 17.85 2.44 -12.56
CA ALA A 522 16.65 2.42 -11.74
C ALA A 522 16.96 2.95 -10.33
N THR A 523 15.92 3.37 -9.59
CA THR A 523 16.08 3.85 -8.22
C THR A 523 16.72 2.77 -7.36
N ARG A 524 17.78 3.12 -6.63
CA ARG A 524 18.51 2.21 -5.75
C ARG A 524 18.19 2.51 -4.30
N ILE A 525 17.86 1.48 -3.53
CA ILE A 525 17.84 1.57 -2.06
C ILE A 525 19.06 0.84 -1.53
N THR A 526 19.83 1.52 -0.71
CA THR A 526 21.02 0.96 -0.08
C THR A 526 21.19 1.52 1.32
N THR A 527 22.02 0.85 2.12
CA THR A 527 22.42 1.29 3.44
C THR A 527 23.36 2.48 3.36
N ALA A 528 23.31 3.34 4.37
CA ALA A 528 24.15 4.51 4.43
C ALA A 528 24.56 4.85 5.87
N ARG A 529 25.68 5.55 5.96
CA ARG A 529 26.18 6.18 7.18
C ARG A 529 26.21 7.70 7.03
N ALA A 530 25.92 8.40 8.10
CA ALA A 530 26.14 9.83 8.20
C ALA A 530 27.64 10.14 8.20
N VAL A 531 28.01 11.30 7.66
CA VAL A 531 29.39 11.80 7.69
C VAL A 531 29.49 13.10 8.49
N PRO A 532 30.62 13.38 9.16
CA PRO A 532 30.79 14.58 9.99
C PRO A 532 30.53 15.90 9.24
N GLU A 533 30.84 15.95 7.95
CA GLU A 533 30.66 17.11 7.07
C GLU A 533 29.19 17.28 6.61
N GLY A 534 28.28 16.46 7.12
CA GLY A 534 26.88 16.40 6.75
C GLY A 534 26.61 15.57 5.48
N GLY A 535 25.39 15.05 5.38
CA GLY A 535 24.98 14.11 4.33
C GLY A 535 25.39 12.68 4.65
N TRP A 536 25.46 11.85 3.61
CA TRP A 536 25.67 10.41 3.78
C TRP A 536 26.66 9.82 2.78
N ILE A 537 27.22 8.67 3.16
CA ILE A 537 27.93 7.75 2.26
C ILE A 537 27.13 6.46 2.22
N ALA A 538 26.82 6.00 1.01
CA ALA A 538 26.05 4.80 0.74
C ALA A 538 26.94 3.60 0.42
N ASP A 539 26.50 2.40 0.79
CA ASP A 539 27.16 1.16 0.42
C ASP A 539 26.88 0.83 -1.07
N ALA A 540 27.94 0.64 -1.88
CA ALA A 540 27.80 0.32 -3.30
C ALA A 540 27.29 -1.12 -3.55
N GLY A 541 27.65 -2.05 -2.66
CA GLY A 541 27.25 -3.45 -2.73
C GLY A 541 26.30 -3.82 -1.60
N VAL A 542 25.08 -4.23 -1.93
CA VAL A 542 24.08 -4.68 -0.94
C VAL A 542 23.82 -6.17 -1.12
N ARG A 543 24.04 -6.94 -0.05
CA ARG A 543 23.61 -8.34 0.03
C ARG A 543 22.17 -8.39 0.50
N THR A 544 21.29 -8.99 -0.30
CA THR A 544 19.85 -8.95 -0.04
C THR A 544 19.33 -10.12 0.82
N ASN A 545 20.14 -11.17 0.97
CA ASN A 545 19.79 -12.44 1.61
C ASN A 545 19.76 -12.40 3.16
N HIS A 546 20.25 -11.32 3.78
CA HIS A 546 20.26 -11.14 5.23
C HIS A 546 20.27 -9.65 5.59
N LEU A 547 20.02 -9.34 6.86
CA LEU A 547 20.03 -7.96 7.37
C LEU A 547 21.38 -7.48 7.91
N ALA A 548 22.46 -8.27 7.80
CA ALA A 548 23.77 -7.89 8.36
C ALA A 548 24.34 -6.58 7.77
N GLY A 549 23.91 -6.15 6.57
CA GLY A 549 24.29 -4.86 6.00
C GLY A 549 23.75 -3.65 6.78
N LEU A 550 22.75 -3.85 7.64
CA LEU A 550 22.20 -2.82 8.52
C LEU A 550 23.06 -2.57 9.76
N LEU A 551 23.98 -3.49 10.10
CA LEU A 551 24.84 -3.36 11.28
C LEU A 551 25.78 -2.16 11.12
N ASP A 552 25.86 -1.30 12.14
CA ASP A 552 26.65 -0.05 12.17
C ASP A 552 26.27 0.99 11.08
N ARG A 553 25.04 0.95 10.57
CA ARG A 553 24.52 1.91 9.56
C ARG A 553 23.41 2.75 10.18
N ASP A 554 23.40 4.03 9.84
CA ASP A 554 22.44 4.98 10.40
C ASP A 554 21.06 4.88 9.74
N GLY A 555 21.02 4.40 8.48
CA GLY A 555 19.78 4.37 7.72
C GLY A 555 19.90 3.74 6.34
N LEU A 556 18.83 3.89 5.56
CA LEU A 556 18.80 3.63 4.13
C LEU A 556 18.74 4.95 3.37
N VAL A 557 19.30 5.01 2.17
CA VAL A 557 19.09 6.11 1.22
C VAL A 557 18.35 5.63 -0.02
N ILE A 558 17.55 6.52 -0.60
CA ILE A 558 16.86 6.31 -1.86
C ILE A 558 17.59 7.11 -2.93
N VAL A 559 18.39 6.43 -3.74
CA VAL A 559 19.24 7.03 -4.77
C VAL A 559 18.50 7.04 -6.11
N PRO A 560 18.18 8.23 -6.66
CA PRO A 560 17.54 8.34 -7.97
C PRO A 560 18.41 7.76 -9.10
N PRO A 561 17.80 7.37 -10.23
CA PRO A 561 18.56 6.96 -11.41
C PRO A 561 19.50 8.07 -11.88
N GLY A 562 20.76 7.73 -12.14
CA GLY A 562 21.76 8.68 -12.64
C GLY A 562 22.18 9.79 -11.68
N ALA A 563 21.91 9.66 -10.37
CA ALA A 563 22.32 10.63 -9.36
C ALA A 563 23.86 10.84 -9.35
N ALA A 564 24.27 12.11 -9.22
CA ALA A 564 25.64 12.55 -9.13
C ALA A 564 26.06 12.86 -7.68
N ASP A 565 27.36 12.86 -7.41
CA ASP A 565 27.88 13.13 -6.06
C ASP A 565 27.45 14.52 -5.57
N GLY A 566 26.90 14.57 -4.36
CA GLY A 566 26.35 15.77 -3.75
C GLY A 566 24.86 15.98 -4.00
N ASP A 567 24.23 15.20 -4.89
CA ASP A 567 22.79 15.29 -5.11
C ASP A 567 21.99 15.00 -3.82
N PRO A 568 20.89 15.73 -3.58
CA PRO A 568 20.03 15.49 -2.44
C PRO A 568 19.27 14.18 -2.61
N VAL A 569 19.38 13.28 -1.63
CA VAL A 569 18.65 12.01 -1.58
C VAL A 569 17.78 11.91 -0.33
N GLU A 570 16.69 11.15 -0.41
CA GLU A 570 15.87 10.81 0.75
C GLU A 570 16.61 9.79 1.64
N PHE A 571 16.59 10.03 2.94
CA PHE A 571 17.15 9.18 3.98
C PHE A 571 16.05 8.62 4.90
N LEU A 572 16.13 7.32 5.15
CA LEU A 572 15.23 6.57 6.01
C LEU A 572 16.03 6.06 7.22
N PRO A 573 15.87 6.65 8.42
CA PRO A 573 16.61 6.23 9.59
C PRO A 573 16.24 4.80 9.99
N LEU A 574 17.24 4.00 10.35
CA LEU A 574 17.02 2.65 10.87
C LEU A 574 16.61 2.68 12.34
N PRO A 575 16.01 1.59 12.84
CA PRO A 575 15.84 1.38 14.26
C PRO A 575 17.16 1.44 15.03
N SER A 576 17.27 2.38 15.97
CA SER A 576 18.23 2.35 17.08
C SER A 576 17.79 1.36 18.14
#